data_AF-A0A5B7IL38-F1
#
_entry.id   AF-A0A5B7IL38-F1
#
_cell.length_a   1.000
_cell.length_b   1.000
_cell.length_c   1.000
_cell.angle_alpha   90.00
_cell.angle_beta   90.00
_cell.angle_gamma   90.00
#
_symmetry.space_group_name_H-M   'P 1'
#
loop_
_entity.id
_entity.type
_entity.pdbx_description
1 polymer ?
#
loop_
_entity_poly.entity_id
_entity_poly.type
_entity_poly.pdbx_seq_one_letter_code
_entity_poly.pdbx_strand_id
1 'polypeptide(L)'
;MERRGYMNAGVWTPEVVVEHPEAVKQLHREFLRAGSDVVQTLTFNGSQDKLNKIFGNNVHSCQQLSDAGYNIAREVAKEGNALVAGSISQCPSYIEGKGKAAVQAQTREQLKPFMKNKVDFLIAEFFFHVEEIEWAIEEALKTGIVVAATLAIGVKGDMNNVPAGECAVRMAKAGAHVGE
;
A
#
# COMPACT_ATOMS: atom_id res chain seq x y z
N MET A 1 -11.42 -11.36 1.34
CA MET A 1 -10.67 -12.53 1.87
C MET A 1 -11.20 -13.00 3.22
N GLU A 2 -11.44 -12.10 4.19
CA GLU A 2 -11.98 -12.47 5.52
C GLU A 2 -13.33 -13.23 5.44
N ARG A 3 -14.34 -12.70 4.75
CA ARG A 3 -15.60 -13.43 4.50
C ARG A 3 -15.47 -14.77 3.77
N ARG A 4 -14.32 -15.04 3.14
CA ARG A 4 -14.01 -16.33 2.48
C ARG A 4 -13.24 -17.29 3.40
N GLY A 5 -12.95 -16.88 4.63
CA GLY A 5 -12.24 -17.68 5.63
C GLY A 5 -10.71 -17.66 5.53
N TYR A 6 -10.13 -16.77 4.72
CA TYR A 6 -8.68 -16.75 4.46
C TYR A 6 -7.89 -15.64 5.16
N MET A 7 -8.57 -14.70 5.83
CA MET A 7 -7.91 -13.63 6.58
C MET A 7 -8.61 -13.42 7.91
N ASN A 8 -7.83 -13.23 8.97
CA ASN A 8 -8.35 -12.95 10.30
C ASN A 8 -8.65 -11.45 10.45
N ALA A 9 -9.85 -11.14 10.90
CA ALA A 9 -10.23 -9.77 11.22
C ALA A 9 -9.35 -9.21 12.35
N GLY A 10 -8.92 -7.96 12.20
CA GLY A 10 -8.12 -7.21 13.18
C GLY A 10 -6.65 -7.11 12.82
N VAL A 11 -6.04 -8.23 12.43
CA VAL A 11 -4.60 -8.31 12.15
C VAL A 11 -4.25 -7.79 10.74
N TRP A 12 -5.05 -8.18 9.75
CA TRP A 12 -4.99 -7.70 8.37
C TRP A 12 -3.59 -7.75 7.72
N THR A 13 -2.79 -8.76 8.04
CA THR A 13 -1.49 -9.03 7.41
C THR A 13 -1.64 -9.86 6.12
N PRO A 14 -0.65 -9.81 5.21
CA PRO A 14 -0.80 -10.40 3.88
C PRO A 14 -0.30 -11.85 3.77
N GLU A 15 -0.15 -12.61 4.85
CA GLU A 15 0.33 -14.02 4.83
C GLU A 15 -0.42 -14.92 3.85
N VAL A 16 -1.70 -14.61 3.61
CA VAL A 16 -2.57 -15.30 2.65
C VAL A 16 -1.99 -15.35 1.23
N VAL A 17 -1.13 -14.41 0.84
CA VAL A 17 -0.46 -14.44 -0.48
C VAL A 17 0.53 -15.60 -0.62
N VAL A 18 1.02 -16.13 0.50
CA VAL A 18 1.92 -17.29 0.55
C VAL A 18 1.15 -18.55 0.96
N GLU A 19 0.27 -18.45 1.95
CA GLU A 19 -0.46 -19.61 2.49
C GLU A 19 -1.57 -20.09 1.53
N HIS A 20 -2.25 -19.16 0.86
CA HIS A 20 -3.39 -19.44 -0.02
C HIS A 20 -3.35 -18.61 -1.32
N PRO A 21 -2.27 -18.72 -2.13
CA PRO A 21 -2.05 -17.87 -3.30
C PRO A 21 -3.17 -17.97 -4.33
N GLU A 22 -3.74 -19.16 -4.53
CA GLU A 22 -4.83 -19.38 -5.48
C GLU A 22 -6.13 -18.66 -5.08
N ALA A 23 -6.40 -18.50 -3.78
CA ALA A 23 -7.54 -17.74 -3.31
C ALA A 23 -7.37 -16.23 -3.61
N VAL A 24 -6.15 -15.71 -3.48
CA VAL A 24 -5.82 -14.31 -3.81
C VAL A 24 -5.90 -14.10 -5.33
N LYS A 25 -5.32 -15.00 -6.14
CA LYS A 25 -5.42 -14.94 -7.61
C LYS A 25 -6.88 -14.94 -8.06
N GLN A 26 -7.69 -15.84 -7.51
CA GLN A 26 -9.09 -15.94 -7.85
C GLN A 26 -9.84 -14.63 -7.53
N LEU A 27 -9.57 -14.01 -6.38
CA LEU A 27 -10.16 -12.72 -6.05
C LEU A 27 -9.74 -11.62 -7.03
N HIS A 28 -8.45 -11.53 -7.40
CA HIS A 28 -8.02 -10.55 -8.42
C HIS A 28 -8.68 -10.81 -9.78
N ARG A 29 -8.82 -12.07 -10.21
CA ARG A 29 -9.50 -12.42 -11.47
C ARG A 29 -10.97 -12.00 -11.46
N GLU A 30 -11.63 -12.09 -10.32
CA GLU A 30 -13.01 -11.63 -10.17
C GLU A 30 -13.11 -10.11 -10.29
N PHE A 31 -12.19 -9.34 -9.67
CA PHE A 31 -12.15 -7.90 -9.86
C PHE A 31 -11.84 -7.51 -11.30
N LEU A 32 -10.90 -8.20 -11.95
CA LEU A 32 -10.58 -8.00 -13.35
C LEU A 32 -11.79 -8.28 -14.25
N ARG A 33 -12.50 -9.39 -14.03
CA ARG A 33 -13.75 -9.73 -14.75
C ARG A 33 -14.88 -8.74 -14.48
N ALA A 34 -14.91 -8.10 -13.32
CA ALA A 34 -15.84 -7.04 -12.99
C ALA A 34 -15.49 -5.70 -13.66
N GLY A 35 -14.36 -5.60 -14.36
CA GLY A 35 -13.93 -4.42 -15.11
C GLY A 35 -12.83 -3.59 -14.44
N SER A 36 -12.11 -4.14 -13.46
CA SER A 36 -10.98 -3.43 -12.84
C SER A 36 -9.79 -3.29 -13.81
N ASP A 37 -9.37 -2.06 -14.10
CA ASP A 37 -8.17 -1.76 -14.90
C ASP A 37 -6.87 -1.86 -14.08
N VAL A 38 -6.97 -1.98 -12.75
CA VAL A 38 -5.83 -2.02 -11.83
C VAL A 38 -5.92 -3.24 -10.93
N VAL A 39 -4.80 -3.95 -10.79
CA VAL A 39 -4.58 -5.01 -9.81
C VAL A 39 -3.59 -4.51 -8.78
N GLN A 40 -4.10 -4.08 -7.63
CA GLN A 40 -3.28 -3.61 -6.52
C GLN A 40 -2.66 -4.79 -5.77
N THR A 41 -1.37 -4.69 -5.42
CA THR A 41 -0.67 -5.75 -4.70
C THR A 41 -1.22 -5.90 -3.28
N LEU A 42 -1.50 -7.13 -2.86
CA LEU A 42 -1.92 -7.43 -1.48
C LEU A 42 -0.70 -7.42 -0.54
N THR A 43 -0.18 -6.23 -0.26
CA THR A 43 1.06 -6.01 0.52
C THR A 43 0.87 -5.12 1.73
N PHE A 44 -0.35 -4.61 1.94
CA PHE A 44 -0.71 -3.79 3.09
C PHE A 44 -0.33 -4.47 4.40
N ASN A 45 0.12 -3.68 5.37
CA ASN A 45 0.53 -4.16 6.69
C ASN A 45 1.70 -5.17 6.72
N GLY A 46 2.39 -5.40 5.61
CA GLY A 46 3.46 -6.41 5.48
C GLY A 46 4.83 -6.02 6.04
N SER A 47 4.97 -4.90 6.74
CA SER A 47 6.27 -4.47 7.31
C SER A 47 6.79 -5.48 8.34
N GLN A 48 8.11 -5.73 8.36
CA GLN A 48 8.70 -6.75 9.23
C GLN A 48 8.38 -6.56 10.72
N ASP A 49 8.35 -5.30 11.19
CA ASP A 49 7.99 -4.98 12.59
C ASP A 49 6.59 -5.48 12.96
N LYS A 50 5.62 -5.33 12.03
CA LYS A 50 4.23 -5.78 12.23
C LYS A 50 4.14 -7.31 12.16
N LEU A 51 4.80 -7.92 11.19
CA LEU A 51 4.86 -9.39 11.07
C LEU A 51 5.44 -10.03 12.33
N ASN A 52 6.55 -9.49 12.85
CA ASN A 52 7.17 -9.99 14.08
C ASN A 52 6.25 -9.83 15.30
N LYS A 53 5.54 -8.71 15.41
CA LYS A 53 4.61 -8.44 16.53
C LYS A 53 3.42 -9.40 16.54
N ILE A 54 2.96 -9.81 15.36
CA ILE A 54 1.74 -10.62 15.19
C ILE A 54 2.04 -12.12 15.26
N PHE A 55 3.06 -12.57 14.51
CA PHE A 55 3.35 -13.99 14.31
C PHE A 55 4.58 -14.49 15.08
N GLY A 56 5.30 -13.59 15.75
CA GLY A 56 6.64 -13.89 16.27
C GLY A 56 7.70 -13.86 15.16
N ASN A 57 8.96 -14.06 15.54
CA ASN A 57 10.07 -14.07 14.58
C ASN A 57 9.99 -15.31 13.66
N ASN A 58 10.33 -15.14 12.38
CA ASN A 58 10.62 -16.20 11.38
C ASN A 58 9.44 -16.95 10.73
N VAL A 59 8.21 -16.44 10.75
CA VAL A 59 7.09 -17.10 10.02
C VAL A 59 7.11 -16.74 8.53
N HIS A 60 7.06 -15.44 8.21
CA HIS A 60 7.23 -14.92 6.85
C HIS A 60 8.06 -13.64 6.87
N SER A 61 8.98 -13.49 5.91
CA SER A 61 9.67 -12.21 5.73
C SER A 61 8.81 -11.22 4.92
N CYS A 62 8.95 -9.93 5.22
CA CYS A 62 8.34 -8.86 4.43
C CYS A 62 8.63 -9.01 2.92
N GLN A 63 9.86 -9.40 2.58
CA GLN A 63 10.27 -9.61 1.19
C GLN A 63 9.52 -10.77 0.53
N GLN A 64 9.36 -11.91 1.20
CA GLN A 64 8.62 -13.06 0.67
C GLN A 64 7.16 -12.72 0.40
N LEU A 65 6.49 -12.05 1.35
CA LEU A 65 5.10 -11.64 1.19
C LEU A 65 4.95 -10.64 0.04
N SER A 66 5.87 -9.67 -0.04
CA SER A 66 5.82 -8.64 -1.09
C SER A 66 6.08 -9.21 -2.47
N ASP A 67 7.04 -10.14 -2.61
CA ASP A 67 7.32 -10.81 -3.88
C ASP A 67 6.16 -11.72 -4.31
N ALA A 68 5.57 -12.49 -3.39
CA ALA A 68 4.42 -13.33 -3.67
C ALA A 68 3.18 -12.51 -4.07
N GLY A 69 2.88 -11.45 -3.32
CA GLY A 69 1.78 -10.52 -3.63
C GLY A 69 1.95 -9.85 -4.99
N TYR A 70 3.18 -9.41 -5.32
CA TYR A 70 3.48 -8.86 -6.65
C TYR A 70 3.30 -9.90 -7.75
N ASN A 71 3.85 -11.10 -7.59
CA ASN A 71 3.81 -12.14 -8.62
C ASN A 71 2.37 -12.53 -8.95
N ILE A 72 1.53 -12.68 -7.93
CA ILE A 72 0.10 -12.93 -8.08
C ILE A 72 -0.59 -11.79 -8.83
N ALA A 73 -0.35 -10.54 -8.42
CA ALA A 73 -0.95 -9.38 -9.08
C ALA A 73 -0.53 -9.28 -10.56
N ARG A 74 0.75 -9.49 -10.85
CA ARG A 74 1.32 -9.43 -12.20
C ARG A 74 0.85 -10.59 -13.09
N GLU A 75 0.67 -11.78 -12.54
CA GLU A 75 0.08 -12.93 -13.26
C GLU A 75 -1.33 -12.59 -13.72
N VAL A 76 -2.19 -12.15 -12.79
CA VAL A 76 -3.59 -11.86 -13.10
C VAL A 76 -3.75 -10.63 -13.99
N ALA A 77 -2.97 -9.57 -13.77
CA ALA A 77 -3.04 -8.36 -14.57
C ALA A 77 -2.80 -8.62 -16.08
N LYS A 78 -1.92 -9.57 -16.41
CA LYS A 78 -1.65 -9.99 -17.79
C LYS A 78 -2.85 -10.67 -18.46
N GLU A 79 -3.77 -11.25 -17.69
CA GLU A 79 -4.95 -11.94 -18.24
C GLU A 79 -5.97 -10.96 -18.86
N GLY A 80 -5.93 -9.68 -18.47
CA GLY A 80 -6.91 -8.67 -18.91
C GLY A 80 -6.32 -7.31 -19.28
N ASN A 81 -5.01 -7.25 -19.54
CA ASN A 81 -4.29 -6.01 -19.88
C ASN A 81 -4.48 -4.89 -18.82
N ALA A 82 -4.49 -5.28 -17.54
CA ALA A 82 -4.59 -4.37 -16.41
C ALA A 82 -3.19 -3.90 -15.94
N LEU A 83 -3.17 -2.78 -15.23
CA LEU A 83 -1.99 -2.24 -14.56
C LEU A 83 -1.79 -2.90 -13.19
N VAL A 84 -0.55 -2.98 -12.72
CA VAL A 84 -0.20 -3.41 -11.36
C VAL A 84 0.22 -2.20 -10.53
N ALA A 85 -0.47 -1.99 -9.42
CA ALA A 85 -0.18 -0.91 -8.48
C ALA A 85 0.45 -1.44 -7.19
N GLY A 86 1.58 -0.88 -6.79
CA GLY A 86 2.15 -1.11 -5.46
C GLY A 86 1.47 -0.21 -4.42
N SER A 87 1.13 -0.76 -3.26
CA SER A 87 0.52 0.01 -2.17
C SER A 87 1.54 0.36 -1.08
N ILE A 88 1.58 1.65 -0.69
CA ILE A 88 2.25 2.14 0.51
C ILE A 88 1.23 2.82 1.42
N SER A 89 1.44 2.72 2.73
CA SER A 89 0.49 3.25 3.72
C SER A 89 1.19 3.87 4.93
N GLN A 90 0.38 4.46 5.81
CA GLN A 90 0.85 5.08 7.05
C GLN A 90 1.73 4.15 7.90
N CYS A 91 2.62 4.75 8.66
CA CYS A 91 3.61 4.05 9.46
C CYS A 91 3.61 4.53 10.92
N PRO A 92 4.05 3.69 11.88
CA PRO A 92 4.04 4.05 13.29
C PRO A 92 4.88 5.30 13.61
N SER A 93 5.95 5.57 12.84
CA SER A 93 6.84 6.71 13.11
C SER A 93 6.15 8.05 13.10
N TYR A 94 5.06 8.22 12.34
CA TYR A 94 4.30 9.47 12.32
C TYR A 94 3.57 9.69 13.65
N ILE A 95 2.77 8.70 14.08
CA ILE A 95 2.00 8.74 15.33
C ILE A 95 2.91 8.81 16.56
N GLU A 96 4.09 8.18 16.49
CA GLU A 96 5.10 8.23 17.56
C GLU A 96 5.89 9.56 17.58
N GLY A 97 5.63 10.49 16.66
CA GLY A 97 6.29 11.80 16.62
C GLY A 97 7.78 11.73 16.27
N LYS A 98 8.23 10.68 15.56
CA LYS A 98 9.65 10.49 15.20
C LYS A 98 10.12 11.41 14.06
N GLY A 99 9.19 12.17 13.46
CA GLY A 99 9.45 13.18 12.45
C GLY A 99 9.71 12.64 11.04
N LYS A 100 9.84 13.57 10.10
CA LYS A 100 9.91 13.32 8.65
C LYS A 100 10.95 12.30 8.23
N ALA A 101 12.17 12.39 8.76
CA ALA A 101 13.27 11.50 8.38
C ALA A 101 12.97 10.02 8.71
N ALA A 102 12.33 9.75 9.86
CA ALA A 102 11.95 8.41 10.28
C ALA A 102 10.79 7.85 9.44
N VAL A 103 9.77 8.69 9.18
CA VAL A 103 8.65 8.32 8.29
C VAL A 103 9.16 7.99 6.89
N GLN A 104 10.00 8.85 6.30
CA GLN A 104 10.59 8.59 4.99
C GLN A 104 11.47 7.33 4.97
N ALA A 105 12.18 7.02 6.07
CA ALA A 105 12.92 5.76 6.18
C ALA A 105 11.98 4.53 6.14
N GLN A 106 10.86 4.57 6.86
CA GLN A 106 9.88 3.48 6.80
C GLN A 106 9.17 3.40 5.44
N THR A 107 8.87 4.52 4.80
CA THR A 107 8.35 4.55 3.43
C THR A 107 9.35 3.92 2.45
N ARG A 108 10.66 4.21 2.56
CA ARG A 108 11.68 3.55 1.73
C ARG A 108 11.67 2.03 1.87
N GLU A 109 11.49 1.51 3.08
CA GLU A 109 11.38 0.07 3.29
C GLU A 109 10.17 -0.52 2.56
N GLN A 110 9.01 0.15 2.60
CA GLN A 110 7.82 -0.25 1.85
C GLN A 110 8.03 -0.19 0.33
N LEU A 111 8.88 0.71 -0.18
CA LEU A 111 9.14 0.89 -1.61
C LEU A 111 10.09 -0.15 -2.20
N LYS A 112 10.96 -0.79 -1.39
CA LYS A 112 11.98 -1.75 -1.87
C LYS A 112 11.42 -2.85 -2.78
N PRO A 113 10.31 -3.54 -2.43
CA PRO A 113 9.77 -4.59 -3.29
C PRO A 113 9.29 -4.06 -4.64
N PHE A 114 8.73 -2.84 -4.69
CA PHE A 114 8.20 -2.25 -5.92
C PHE A 114 9.29 -1.75 -6.86
N MET A 115 10.41 -1.25 -6.32
CA MET A 115 11.60 -0.92 -7.12
C MET A 115 12.21 -2.17 -7.75
N LYS A 116 12.24 -3.28 -7.02
CA LYS A 116 12.73 -4.58 -7.52
C LYS A 116 11.78 -5.14 -8.59
N ASN A 117 10.49 -5.15 -8.30
CA ASN A 117 9.50 -5.86 -9.10
C ASN A 117 8.90 -4.99 -10.22
N LYS A 118 9.20 -3.69 -10.29
CA LYS A 118 8.73 -2.78 -11.35
C LYS A 118 7.21 -2.80 -11.51
N VAL A 119 6.50 -2.26 -10.51
CA VAL A 119 5.07 -1.96 -10.64
C VAL A 119 4.85 -0.83 -11.67
N ASP A 120 3.64 -0.74 -12.21
CA ASP A 120 3.32 0.29 -13.22
C ASP A 120 3.15 1.66 -12.57
N PHE A 121 2.59 1.70 -11.37
CA PHE A 121 2.53 2.90 -10.53
C PHE A 121 2.40 2.53 -9.03
N LEU A 122 2.49 3.53 -8.17
CA LEU A 122 2.30 3.42 -6.72
C LEU A 122 1.00 4.09 -6.29
N ILE A 123 0.36 3.53 -5.28
CA ILE A 123 -0.75 4.14 -4.55
C ILE A 123 -0.27 4.38 -3.11
N ALA A 124 -0.20 5.65 -2.71
CA ALA A 124 -0.13 6.04 -1.32
C ALA A 124 -1.55 6.10 -0.77
N GLU A 125 -1.92 5.17 0.12
CA GLU A 125 -3.29 5.02 0.61
C GLU A 125 -3.34 4.82 2.12
N PHE A 126 -4.55 4.97 2.69
CA PHE A 126 -4.83 4.70 4.09
C PHE A 126 -4.01 5.57 5.06
N PHE A 127 -3.85 6.84 4.70
CA PHE A 127 -3.29 7.89 5.56
C PHE A 127 -4.41 8.74 6.16
N PHE A 128 -4.27 9.08 7.45
CA PHE A 128 -5.23 9.94 8.17
C PHE A 128 -4.74 11.38 8.38
N HIS A 129 -3.49 11.67 8.03
CA HIS A 129 -2.86 12.97 8.19
C HIS A 129 -2.22 13.38 6.88
N VAL A 130 -2.57 14.56 6.35
CA VAL A 130 -2.00 14.99 5.06
C VAL A 130 -0.48 15.21 5.15
N GLU A 131 0.01 15.63 6.31
CA GLU A 131 1.44 15.82 6.52
C GLU A 131 2.23 14.51 6.36
N GLU A 132 1.69 13.39 6.83
CA GLU A 132 2.34 12.09 6.69
C GLU A 132 2.42 11.66 5.22
N ILE A 133 1.31 11.78 4.48
CA ILE A 133 1.27 11.36 3.08
C ILE A 133 2.14 12.26 2.20
N GLU A 134 2.28 13.56 2.50
CA GLU A 134 3.23 14.45 1.82
C GLU A 134 4.65 13.89 1.91
N TRP A 135 5.09 13.48 3.12
CA TRP A 135 6.42 12.91 3.30
C TRP A 135 6.60 11.59 2.57
N ALA A 136 5.54 10.78 2.50
CA ALA A 136 5.54 9.53 1.76
C ALA A 136 5.59 9.75 0.23
N ILE A 137 4.82 10.70 -0.30
CA ILE A 137 4.82 11.08 -1.72
C ILE A 137 6.21 11.56 -2.13
N GLU A 138 6.79 12.50 -1.38
CA GLU A 138 8.14 13.02 -1.65
C GLU A 138 9.20 11.91 -1.72
N GLU A 139 9.09 10.89 -0.85
CA GLU A 139 10.01 9.76 -0.85
C GLU A 139 9.73 8.81 -2.03
N ALA A 140 8.46 8.52 -2.32
CA ALA A 140 8.05 7.68 -3.43
C ALA A 140 8.48 8.24 -4.79
N LEU A 141 8.40 9.57 -4.98
CA LEU A 141 8.81 10.23 -6.21
C LEU A 141 10.30 10.06 -6.53
N LYS A 142 11.16 9.83 -5.53
CA LYS A 142 12.58 9.54 -5.74
C LYS A 142 12.83 8.24 -6.51
N THR A 143 11.83 7.35 -6.57
CA THR A 143 11.90 6.10 -7.34
C THR A 143 11.70 6.32 -8.85
N GLY A 144 11.15 7.48 -9.24
CA GLY A 144 10.74 7.75 -10.63
C GLY A 144 9.44 7.05 -11.05
N ILE A 145 8.78 6.33 -10.16
CA ILE A 145 7.48 5.68 -10.41
C ILE A 145 6.36 6.70 -10.21
N VAL A 146 5.32 6.64 -11.05
CA VAL A 146 4.11 7.46 -10.92
C VAL A 146 3.43 7.18 -9.58
N VAL A 147 2.96 8.23 -8.90
CA VAL A 147 2.33 8.14 -7.58
C VAL A 147 0.91 8.68 -7.64
N ALA A 148 -0.07 7.83 -7.33
CA ALA A 148 -1.42 8.22 -6.94
C ALA A 148 -1.50 8.30 -5.41
N ALA A 149 -2.28 9.24 -4.87
CA ALA A 149 -2.41 9.44 -3.43
C ALA A 149 -3.88 9.54 -3.02
N THR A 150 -4.24 8.89 -1.91
CA THR A 150 -5.59 8.92 -1.33
C THR A 150 -5.52 9.00 0.19
N LEU A 151 -6.46 9.73 0.78
CA LEU A 151 -6.60 9.87 2.23
C LEU A 151 -7.81 9.09 2.75
N ALA A 152 -7.67 8.47 3.91
CA ALA A 152 -8.78 7.80 4.62
C ALA A 152 -9.55 8.82 5.48
N ILE A 153 -9.98 9.93 4.87
CA ILE A 153 -10.64 11.05 5.54
C ILE A 153 -12.05 11.25 5.02
N GLY A 154 -12.91 11.86 5.85
CA GLY A 154 -14.24 12.29 5.41
C GLY A 154 -14.26 13.75 4.99
N VAL A 155 -15.45 14.26 4.67
CA VAL A 155 -15.68 15.67 4.31
C VAL A 155 -15.21 16.69 5.36
N LYS A 156 -15.01 16.24 6.61
CA LYS A 156 -14.55 17.08 7.72
C LYS A 156 -13.04 17.37 7.69
N GLY A 157 -12.28 16.70 6.83
CA GLY A 157 -10.84 16.83 6.77
C GLY A 157 -10.07 15.75 7.51
N ASP A 158 -8.77 15.95 7.61
CA ASP A 158 -7.83 15.01 8.24
C ASP A 158 -7.89 15.05 9.78
N MET A 159 -7.13 14.19 10.44
CA MET A 159 -7.12 14.09 11.91
C MET A 159 -6.54 15.33 12.63
N ASN A 160 -5.88 16.23 11.89
CA ASN A 160 -5.43 17.54 12.37
C ASN A 160 -6.41 18.67 12.01
N ASN A 161 -7.61 18.32 11.54
CA ASN A 161 -8.65 19.25 11.07
C ASN A 161 -8.25 20.06 9.82
N VAL A 162 -7.30 19.58 9.02
CA VAL A 162 -7.01 20.17 7.71
C VAL A 162 -8.16 19.82 6.75
N PRO A 163 -8.86 20.79 6.15
CA PRO A 163 -10.00 20.51 5.27
C PRO A 163 -9.60 19.66 4.05
N ALA A 164 -10.49 18.79 3.59
CA ALA A 164 -10.21 17.86 2.49
C ALA A 164 -9.69 18.57 1.21
N GLY A 165 -10.25 19.73 0.87
CA GLY A 165 -9.77 20.52 -0.27
C GLY A 165 -8.34 21.04 -0.10
N GLU A 166 -7.94 21.41 1.12
CA GLU A 166 -6.56 21.78 1.42
C GLU A 166 -5.64 20.55 1.37
N CYS A 167 -6.12 19.40 1.84
CA CYS A 167 -5.37 18.15 1.74
C CYS A 167 -5.05 17.78 0.29
N ALA A 168 -6.02 17.88 -0.62
CA ALA A 168 -5.83 17.62 -2.04
C ALA A 168 -4.78 18.57 -2.66
N VAL A 169 -4.84 19.86 -2.35
CA VAL A 169 -3.85 20.85 -2.81
C VAL A 169 -2.45 20.52 -2.30
N ARG A 170 -2.34 20.10 -1.04
CA ARG A 170 -1.07 19.71 -0.41
C ARG A 170 -0.46 18.47 -1.06
N MET A 171 -1.25 17.42 -1.29
CA MET A 171 -0.80 16.22 -2.01
C MET A 171 -0.35 16.53 -3.44
N ALA A 172 -1.08 17.38 -4.17
CA ALA A 172 -0.69 17.81 -5.50
C ALA A 172 0.64 18.60 -5.49
N LYS A 173 0.84 19.49 -4.51
CA LYS A 173 2.10 20.24 -4.32
C LYS A 173 3.28 19.34 -3.94
N ALA A 174 3.04 18.27 -3.20
CA ALA A 174 4.05 17.26 -2.90
C ALA A 174 4.43 16.42 -4.13
N GLY A 175 3.63 16.47 -5.21
CA GLY A 175 3.92 15.86 -6.50
C GLY A 175 3.12 14.59 -6.80
N ALA A 176 1.99 14.35 -6.12
CA ALA A 176 1.05 13.30 -6.52
C ALA A 176 0.53 13.58 -7.94
N HIS A 177 0.54 12.56 -8.79
CA HIS A 177 0.09 12.66 -10.19
C HIS A 177 -1.44 12.53 -10.29
N VAL A 178 -2.03 11.82 -9.33
CA VAL A 178 -3.47 11.66 -9.14
C VAL A 178 -3.74 11.79 -7.64
N GLY A 179 -4.75 12.56 -7.25
CA GLY A 179 -5.11 12.76 -5.85
C GLY A 179 -6.61 12.96 -5.67
N GLU A 180 -7.18 12.29 -4.68
CA GLU A 180 -8.56 12.47 -4.19
C GLU A 180 -8.60 12.40 -2.65
#